data_AF-A0A1V6BLN4-F1
#
_entry.id   AF-A0A1V6BLN4-F1
#
_cell.length_a   1.000
_cell.length_b   1.000
_cell.length_c   1.000
_cell.angle_alpha   90.00
_cell.angle_beta   90.00
_cell.angle_gamma   90.00
#
_symmetry.space_group_name_H-M   'P 1'
#
loop_
_entity.id
_entity.type
_entity.pdbx_description
1 polymer ?
#
loop_
_entity_poly.entity_id
_entity_poly.type
_entity_poly.pdbx_seq_one_letter_code
_entity_poly.pdbx_strand_id
1 'polypeptide(L)'
;MIATMKKIKKSISRRSFLQSSAGMGAGILLFPSVNPVTIQNRSTGLRPLIITSHTNETGHKAMELGWEVLTKGGSAVDAVERAANTIELDPEDTSVGYGGLPNENGVVQLDASFMDGKTYSAGAVACLERIKTPASVARLVMQHTDHVLLTGQGALDFAKAWGFREEDLLTEKARKI
;
A
#
# COMPACT_ATOMS: atom_id res chain seq x y z
N MET A 1 -34.84 8.66 23.91
CA MET A 1 -34.10 7.86 24.90
C MET A 1 -32.64 7.79 24.44
N ILE A 2 -31.85 8.81 24.77
CA ILE A 2 -30.45 8.95 24.33
C ILE A 2 -29.62 9.00 25.62
N ALA A 3 -28.91 7.92 25.92
CA ALA A 3 -27.99 7.84 27.05
C ALA A 3 -26.55 7.98 26.55
N THR A 4 -25.95 9.11 26.91
CA THR A 4 -24.59 9.53 26.60
C THR A 4 -23.57 8.69 27.40
N MET A 5 -22.84 7.79 26.75
CA MET A 5 -21.69 7.11 27.38
C MET A 5 -20.43 7.98 27.27
N LYS A 6 -20.10 8.67 28.38
CA LYS A 6 -18.88 9.46 28.56
C LYS A 6 -17.68 8.52 28.73
N LYS A 7 -16.80 8.41 27.72
CA LYS A 7 -15.51 7.69 27.84
C LYS A 7 -14.62 8.38 28.88
N ILE A 8 -14.31 7.70 29.99
CA ILE A 8 -13.34 8.16 30.98
C ILE A 8 -11.94 7.75 30.50
N LYS A 9 -11.16 8.72 30.00
CA LYS A 9 -9.74 8.53 29.68
C LYS A 9 -8.93 8.80 30.95
N LYS A 10 -8.54 7.77 31.69
CA LYS A 10 -7.72 7.92 32.90
C LYS A 10 -6.24 7.99 32.47
N SER A 11 -5.68 9.19 32.33
CA SER A 11 -4.25 9.36 32.04
C SER A 11 -3.43 9.08 33.29
N ILE A 12 -2.59 8.05 33.25
CA ILE A 12 -1.66 7.74 34.34
C ILE A 12 -0.61 8.85 34.39
N SER A 13 -0.52 9.54 35.53
CA SER A 13 0.45 10.61 35.75
C SER A 13 1.77 10.03 36.27
N ARG A 14 2.90 10.57 35.80
CA ARG A 14 4.25 10.17 36.26
C ARG A 14 4.40 10.20 37.79
N ARG A 15 3.65 11.09 38.46
CA ARG A 15 3.62 11.18 39.92
C ARG A 15 2.93 9.97 40.58
N SER A 16 1.85 9.45 39.98
CA SER A 16 1.18 8.25 40.50
C SER A 16 2.05 7.01 40.29
N PHE A 17 2.81 6.95 39.20
CA PHE A 17 3.75 5.85 38.93
C PHE A 17 4.89 5.81 39.96
N LEU A 18 5.50 6.95 40.28
CA LEU A 18 6.57 7.03 41.28
C LEU A 18 6.08 6.71 42.70
N GLN A 19 4.85 7.12 43.06
CA GLN A 19 4.23 6.70 44.31
C GLN A 19 3.97 5.20 44.37
N SER A 20 3.53 4.59 43.26
CA SER A 20 3.35 3.14 43.19
C SER A 20 4.67 2.36 43.27
N SER A 21 5.77 2.90 42.74
CA SER A 21 7.10 2.26 42.86
C SER A 21 7.73 2.42 44.24
N ALA A 22 7.46 3.51 44.97
CA ALA A 22 8.03 3.73 46.30
C ALA A 22 7.49 2.76 47.37
N GLY A 23 6.26 2.24 47.19
CA GLY A 23 5.68 1.24 48.10
C GLY A 23 6.26 -0.17 47.97
N MET A 24 6.93 -0.49 46.87
CA MET A 24 7.49 -1.83 46.64
C MET A 24 8.85 -2.06 47.32
N GLY A 25 9.57 -1.00 47.73
CA GLY A 25 10.87 -1.14 48.39
C GLY A 25 10.81 -1.66 49.83
N ALA A 26 9.71 -1.42 50.55
CA ALA A 26 9.55 -1.83 51.95
C ALA A 26 8.58 -3.01 52.16
N GLY A 27 7.75 -3.34 51.15
CA GLY A 27 6.70 -4.36 51.27
C GLY A 27 7.09 -5.78 50.83
N ILE A 28 8.20 -5.96 50.09
CA ILE A 28 8.57 -7.26 49.51
C ILE A 28 8.94 -8.31 50.56
N LEU A 29 9.33 -7.92 51.77
CA LEU A 29 9.70 -8.88 52.83
C LEU A 29 8.51 -9.56 53.52
N LEU A 30 7.26 -9.18 53.23
CA LEU A 30 6.07 -9.70 53.92
C LEU A 30 5.08 -10.48 53.04
N PHE A 31 5.36 -10.68 51.75
CA PHE A 31 4.50 -11.49 50.87
C PHE A 31 5.17 -12.83 50.53
N PRO A 32 4.68 -13.96 51.09
CA PRO A 32 5.16 -15.26 50.66
C PRO A 32 4.60 -15.55 49.28
N SER A 33 5.50 -15.67 48.31
CA SER A 33 5.23 -16.15 46.95
C SER A 33 4.49 -15.19 46.01
N VAL A 34 5.24 -14.22 45.48
CA VAL A 34 4.89 -13.64 44.17
C VAL A 34 5.37 -14.63 43.09
N ASN A 35 4.43 -15.30 42.43
CA ASN A 35 4.76 -16.06 41.23
C ASN A 35 5.43 -15.11 40.24
N PRO A 36 6.65 -15.40 39.73
CA PRO A 36 7.27 -14.56 38.73
C PRO A 36 6.32 -14.54 37.52
N VAL A 37 5.77 -13.36 37.23
CA VAL A 37 5.00 -13.13 36.01
C VAL A 37 5.95 -13.46 34.87
N THR A 38 5.73 -14.62 34.26
CA THR A 38 6.42 -15.01 33.04
C THR A 38 5.93 -14.06 31.97
N ILE A 39 6.72 -13.02 31.69
CA ILE A 39 6.51 -12.18 30.51
C ILE A 39 6.83 -13.09 29.33
N GLN A 40 5.79 -13.68 28.75
CA GLN A 40 5.89 -14.29 27.43
C GLN A 40 6.29 -13.17 26.49
N ASN A 41 7.57 -13.16 26.13
CA ASN A 41 8.07 -12.36 25.03
C ASN A 41 7.41 -12.95 23.78
N ARG A 42 6.18 -12.49 23.47
CA ARG A 42 5.59 -12.72 22.15
C ARG A 42 6.63 -12.19 21.20
N SER A 43 7.26 -13.06 20.43
CA SER A 43 7.97 -12.61 19.24
C SER A 43 6.93 -11.80 18.47
N THR A 44 7.07 -10.48 18.48
CA THR A 44 6.33 -9.63 17.57
C THR A 44 6.98 -9.88 16.23
N GLY A 45 6.76 -11.08 15.68
CA GLY A 45 7.11 -11.38 14.30
C GLY A 45 6.46 -10.28 13.48
N LEU A 46 7.27 -9.60 12.67
CA LEU A 46 6.77 -8.61 11.74
C LEU A 46 5.76 -9.33 10.85
N ARG A 47 4.48 -9.07 11.09
CA ARG A 47 3.42 -9.57 10.23
C ARG A 47 3.45 -8.69 8.98
N PRO A 48 3.47 -9.27 7.78
CA PRO A 48 3.30 -8.47 6.57
C PRO A 48 2.00 -7.66 6.68
N LEU A 49 2.03 -6.44 6.19
CA LEU A 49 0.88 -5.54 6.15
C LEU A 49 0.83 -4.91 4.77
N ILE A 50 -0.34 -4.98 4.14
CA ILE A 50 -0.64 -4.27 2.90
C ILE A 50 -1.74 -3.27 3.21
N ILE A 51 -1.58 -2.04 2.70
CA ILE A 51 -2.53 -0.93 2.92
C ILE A 51 -2.87 -0.36 1.56
N THR A 52 -4.14 -0.02 1.36
CA THR A 52 -4.63 0.70 0.19
C THR A 52 -5.57 1.81 0.64
N SER A 53 -5.63 2.88 -0.15
CA SER A 53 -6.64 3.94 -0.01
C SER A 53 -8.00 3.53 -0.58
N HIS A 54 -8.05 2.49 -1.41
CA HIS A 54 -9.27 2.03 -2.08
C HIS A 54 -10.14 1.20 -1.13
N THR A 55 -11.38 1.66 -0.91
CA THR A 55 -12.36 1.00 -0.03
C THR A 55 -13.45 0.26 -0.80
N ASN A 56 -13.33 0.14 -2.12
CA ASN A 56 -14.29 -0.55 -2.99
C ASN A 56 -13.94 -2.05 -3.13
N GLU A 57 -14.84 -2.81 -3.76
CA GLU A 57 -14.66 -4.25 -4.00
C GLU A 57 -13.38 -4.56 -4.79
N THR A 58 -13.04 -3.75 -5.80
CA THR A 58 -11.80 -3.88 -6.57
C THR A 58 -10.56 -3.72 -5.68
N GLY A 59 -10.57 -2.76 -4.76
CA GLY A 59 -9.53 -2.59 -3.75
C GLY A 59 -9.40 -3.80 -2.82
N HIS A 60 -10.51 -4.38 -2.36
CA HIS A 60 -10.50 -5.60 -1.56
C HIS A 60 -9.87 -6.78 -2.31
N LYS A 61 -10.26 -6.98 -3.57
CA LYS A 61 -9.69 -8.02 -4.44
C LYS A 61 -8.19 -7.81 -4.70
N ALA A 62 -7.77 -6.56 -4.92
CA ALA A 62 -6.36 -6.22 -5.09
C ALA A 62 -5.54 -6.55 -3.83
N MET A 63 -6.08 -6.28 -2.63
CA MET A 63 -5.42 -6.64 -1.37
C MET A 63 -5.34 -8.15 -1.18
N GLU A 64 -6.38 -8.90 -1.52
CA GLU A 64 -6.37 -10.37 -1.45
C GLU A 64 -5.27 -10.95 -2.36
N LEU A 65 -5.20 -10.51 -3.61
CA LEU A 65 -4.19 -10.98 -4.57
C LEU A 65 -2.77 -10.55 -4.19
N GLY A 66 -2.57 -9.36 -3.64
CA GLY A 66 -1.28 -8.94 -3.09
C GLY A 66 -0.90 -9.75 -1.84
N TRP A 67 -1.87 -10.04 -0.97
CA TRP A 67 -1.67 -10.85 0.23
C TRP A 67 -1.28 -12.30 -0.09
N GLU A 68 -1.85 -12.87 -1.15
CA GLU A 68 -1.45 -14.18 -1.65
C GLU A 68 0.04 -14.24 -2.00
N VAL A 69 0.59 -13.20 -2.62
CA VAL A 69 2.01 -13.14 -2.95
C VAL A 69 2.86 -13.20 -1.68
N LEU A 70 2.51 -12.42 -0.66
CA LEU A 70 3.23 -12.38 0.61
C LEU A 70 3.14 -13.70 1.38
N THR A 71 1.96 -14.32 1.41
CA THR A 71 1.75 -15.61 2.10
C THR A 71 2.46 -16.78 1.43
N LYS A 72 2.68 -16.70 0.12
CA LYS A 72 3.51 -17.65 -0.65
C LYS A 72 5.01 -17.39 -0.53
N GLY A 73 5.44 -16.40 0.26
CA GLY A 73 6.85 -16.05 0.46
C GLY A 73 7.44 -15.14 -0.63
N GLY A 74 6.58 -14.51 -1.45
CA GLY A 74 6.99 -13.50 -2.42
C GLY A 74 7.44 -12.18 -1.78
N SER A 75 7.99 -11.28 -2.59
CA SER A 75 8.50 -10.00 -2.11
C SER A 75 7.41 -8.92 -1.98
N ALA A 76 7.69 -7.88 -1.20
CA ALA A 76 6.78 -6.73 -1.07
C ALA A 76 6.55 -6.01 -2.41
N VAL A 77 7.59 -5.90 -3.25
CA VAL A 77 7.48 -5.27 -4.58
C VAL A 77 6.59 -6.09 -5.51
N ASP A 78 6.69 -7.43 -5.49
CA ASP A 78 5.82 -8.28 -6.30
C ASP A 78 4.36 -8.21 -5.83
N ALA A 79 4.15 -8.11 -4.51
CA ALA A 79 2.82 -8.01 -3.92
C ALA A 79 2.11 -6.70 -4.31
N VAL A 80 2.81 -5.55 -4.25
CA VAL A 80 2.21 -4.26 -4.62
C VAL A 80 2.00 -4.11 -6.12
N GLU A 81 2.89 -4.64 -6.97
CA GLU A 81 2.68 -4.68 -8.42
C GLU A 81 1.46 -5.52 -8.77
N ARG A 82 1.33 -6.70 -8.14
CA ARG A 82 0.16 -7.57 -8.36
C ARG A 82 -1.14 -6.89 -7.94
N ALA A 83 -1.15 -6.21 -6.81
CA ALA A 83 -2.30 -5.46 -6.33
C ALA A 83 -2.65 -4.30 -7.27
N ALA A 84 -1.67 -3.49 -7.67
CA ALA A 84 -1.87 -2.35 -8.58
C ALA A 84 -2.42 -2.80 -9.93
N ASN A 85 -1.80 -3.80 -10.56
CA ASN A 85 -2.24 -4.34 -11.86
C ASN A 85 -3.68 -4.91 -11.79
N THR A 86 -4.14 -5.37 -10.63
CA THR A 86 -5.52 -5.84 -10.47
C THR A 86 -6.52 -4.69 -10.63
N ILE A 87 -6.19 -3.51 -10.12
CA ILE A 87 -7.01 -2.30 -10.25
C ILE A 87 -6.89 -1.74 -11.67
N GLU A 88 -5.66 -1.62 -12.18
CA GLU A 88 -5.38 -1.07 -13.52
C GLU A 88 -6.01 -1.88 -14.67
N LEU A 89 -6.25 -3.17 -14.46
CA LEU A 89 -6.86 -4.05 -15.47
C LEU A 89 -8.38 -4.19 -15.31
N ASP A 90 -8.99 -3.58 -14.30
CA ASP A 90 -10.44 -3.64 -14.07
C ASP A 90 -11.17 -2.61 -14.94
N PRO A 91 -11.89 -3.01 -16.01
CA PRO A 91 -12.60 -2.07 -16.88
C PRO A 91 -13.76 -1.34 -16.19
N GLU A 92 -14.19 -1.82 -15.01
CA GLU A 92 -15.24 -1.16 -14.25
C GLU A 92 -14.72 0.03 -13.43
N ASP A 93 -13.41 0.07 -13.15
CA ASP A 93 -12.73 1.18 -12.50
C ASP A 93 -12.32 2.22 -13.55
N THR A 94 -12.93 3.41 -13.48
CA THR A 94 -12.63 4.50 -14.42
C THR A 94 -11.53 5.44 -13.92
N SER A 95 -10.93 5.17 -12.76
CA SER A 95 -9.95 6.08 -12.15
C SER A 95 -8.53 5.88 -12.68
N VAL A 96 -8.17 4.65 -13.08
CA VAL A 96 -6.81 4.29 -13.49
C VAL A 96 -6.80 3.14 -14.48
N GLY A 97 -5.78 3.06 -15.34
CA GLY A 97 -5.56 1.90 -16.20
C GLY A 97 -6.55 1.78 -17.37
N TYR A 98 -6.95 0.56 -17.67
CA TYR A 98 -7.88 0.22 -18.74
C TYR A 98 -9.30 0.71 -18.41
N GLY A 99 -9.81 1.68 -19.18
CA GLY A 99 -11.07 2.35 -18.88
C GLY A 99 -10.91 3.65 -18.07
N GLY A 100 -9.67 4.11 -17.85
CA GLY A 100 -9.39 5.42 -17.25
C GLY A 100 -10.07 6.58 -18.01
N LEU A 101 -10.44 7.62 -17.28
CA LEU A 101 -11.03 8.83 -17.86
C LEU A 101 -10.02 9.54 -18.79
N PRO A 102 -10.46 10.02 -19.97
CA PRO A 102 -9.58 10.73 -20.88
C PRO A 102 -9.35 12.19 -20.47
N ASN A 103 -8.32 12.79 -21.06
CA ASN A 103 -8.11 14.24 -21.06
C ASN A 103 -9.10 14.97 -22.00
N GLU A 104 -8.98 16.29 -22.12
CA GLU A 104 -9.87 17.13 -22.92
C GLU A 104 -9.88 16.78 -24.42
N ASN A 105 -8.86 16.07 -24.90
CA ASN A 105 -8.75 15.62 -26.28
C ASN A 105 -9.28 14.20 -26.48
N GLY A 106 -9.89 13.58 -25.46
CA GLY A 106 -10.38 12.21 -25.53
C GLY A 106 -9.28 11.15 -25.45
N VAL A 107 -8.08 11.51 -24.96
CA VAL A 107 -6.93 10.60 -24.85
C VAL A 107 -6.74 10.17 -23.40
N VAL A 108 -6.64 8.87 -23.16
CA VAL A 108 -6.34 8.32 -21.83
C VAL A 108 -4.85 8.42 -21.57
N GLN A 109 -4.49 9.23 -20.56
CA GLN A 109 -3.13 9.44 -20.09
C GLN A 109 -3.03 8.99 -18.64
N LEU A 110 -2.07 8.11 -18.36
CA LEU A 110 -1.93 7.47 -17.06
C LEU A 110 -0.61 7.85 -16.40
N ASP A 111 -0.66 7.98 -15.09
CA ASP A 111 0.48 8.25 -14.24
C ASP A 111 0.65 7.11 -13.23
N ALA A 112 1.88 6.69 -12.98
CA ALA A 112 2.19 5.71 -11.95
C ALA A 112 3.58 5.93 -11.35
N SER A 113 3.72 5.58 -10.07
CA SER A 113 4.99 5.60 -9.36
C SER A 113 5.19 4.32 -8.56
N PHE A 114 6.42 3.85 -8.48
CA PHE A 114 6.81 2.61 -7.83
C PHE A 114 8.08 2.85 -7.01
N MET A 115 8.12 2.35 -5.77
CA MET A 115 9.27 2.51 -4.88
C MET A 115 9.54 1.23 -4.09
N ASP A 116 10.81 0.83 -4.04
CA ASP A 116 11.28 -0.20 -3.12
C ASP A 116 11.90 0.44 -1.87
N GLY A 117 11.22 0.33 -0.74
CA GLY A 117 11.68 0.88 0.54
C GLY A 117 12.95 0.23 1.10
N LYS A 118 13.34 -0.97 0.62
CA LYS A 118 14.58 -1.63 1.06
C LYS A 118 15.82 -1.03 0.42
N THR A 119 15.72 -0.70 -0.87
CA THR A 119 16.84 -0.17 -1.67
C THR A 119 16.78 1.34 -1.86
N TYR A 120 15.66 1.97 -1.50
CA TYR A 120 15.33 3.36 -1.81
C TYR A 120 15.28 3.68 -3.31
N SER A 121 15.21 2.65 -4.15
CA SER A 121 15.03 2.81 -5.59
C SER A 121 13.60 3.23 -5.88
N ALA A 122 13.43 4.12 -6.86
CA ALA A 122 12.13 4.60 -7.30
C ALA A 122 12.08 4.73 -8.82
N GLY A 123 10.89 4.58 -9.38
CA GLY A 123 10.61 4.77 -10.79
C GLY A 123 9.18 5.22 -11.00
N ALA A 124 8.94 5.99 -12.05
CA ALA A 124 7.66 6.61 -12.33
C ALA A 124 7.49 6.84 -13.83
N VAL A 125 6.23 6.88 -14.24
CA VAL A 125 5.80 7.28 -15.57
C VAL A 125 4.70 8.33 -15.43
N ALA A 126 4.69 9.31 -16.31
CA ALA A 126 3.61 10.29 -16.40
C ALA A 126 3.17 10.52 -17.84
N CYS A 127 1.92 10.90 -18.04
CA CYS A 127 1.28 11.03 -19.34
C CYS A 127 1.48 9.79 -20.23
N LEU A 128 1.54 8.59 -19.63
CA LEU A 128 1.73 7.35 -20.38
C LEU A 128 0.42 6.97 -21.08
N GLU A 129 0.48 6.85 -22.40
CA GLU A 129 -0.67 6.48 -23.21
C GLU A 129 -0.57 5.01 -23.62
N ARG A 130 -1.72 4.39 -23.92
CA ARG A 130 -1.84 3.09 -24.61
C ARG A 130 -1.27 1.86 -23.89
N ILE A 131 -0.79 2.00 -22.65
CA ILE A 131 -0.32 0.87 -21.83
C ILE A 131 -1.25 0.65 -20.66
N LYS A 132 -1.82 -0.55 -20.56
CA LYS A 132 -2.81 -0.89 -19.52
C LYS A 132 -2.26 -0.87 -18.10
N THR A 133 -0.99 -1.25 -17.92
CA THR A 133 -0.37 -1.45 -16.59
C THR A 133 0.78 -0.47 -16.33
N PRO A 134 0.50 0.83 -16.11
CA PRO A 134 1.54 1.84 -15.90
C PRO A 134 2.39 1.57 -14.65
N ALA A 135 1.87 0.95 -13.58
CA ALA A 135 2.68 0.57 -12.41
C ALA A 135 3.81 -0.41 -12.76
N SER A 136 3.56 -1.34 -13.68
CA SER A 136 4.58 -2.29 -14.15
C SER A 136 5.67 -1.58 -14.96
N VAL A 137 5.31 -0.57 -15.76
CA VAL A 137 6.29 0.26 -16.48
C VAL A 137 7.13 1.09 -15.50
N ALA A 138 6.49 1.71 -14.49
CA ALA A 138 7.19 2.44 -13.44
C ALA A 138 8.20 1.55 -12.67
N ARG A 139 7.84 0.28 -12.41
CA ARG A 139 8.78 -0.71 -11.85
C ARG A 139 9.98 -0.95 -12.77
N LEU A 140 9.79 -1.02 -14.09
CA LEU A 140 10.90 -1.19 -15.03
C LEU A 140 11.79 0.05 -15.12
N VAL A 141 11.22 1.26 -15.04
CA VAL A 141 12.00 2.50 -14.95
C VAL A 141 12.93 2.45 -13.72
N MET A 142 12.40 2.04 -12.56
CA MET A 142 13.17 1.85 -11.33
C MET A 142 14.31 0.84 -11.48
N GLN A 143 14.10 -0.24 -12.24
CA GLN A 143 15.03 -1.37 -12.32
C GLN A 143 16.10 -1.22 -13.42
N HIS A 144 15.80 -0.48 -14.48
CA HIS A 144 16.57 -0.55 -15.72
C HIS A 144 17.00 0.81 -16.28
N THR A 145 16.80 1.90 -15.53
CA THR A 145 17.23 3.22 -15.95
C THR A 145 17.90 3.96 -14.80
N ASP A 146 18.80 4.89 -15.12
CA ASP A 146 19.41 5.81 -14.14
C ASP A 146 18.46 6.99 -13.81
N HIS A 147 17.28 7.04 -14.43
CA HIS A 147 16.28 8.08 -14.26
C HIS A 147 15.13 7.60 -13.38
N VAL A 148 14.49 8.52 -12.66
CA VAL A 148 13.33 8.19 -11.82
C VAL A 148 12.02 8.36 -12.57
N LEU A 149 11.93 9.28 -13.53
CA LEU A 149 10.67 9.61 -14.20
C LEU A 149 10.86 9.65 -15.71
N LEU A 150 10.02 8.91 -16.43
CA LEU A 150 9.83 9.06 -17.88
C LEU A 150 8.44 9.63 -18.16
N THR A 151 8.29 10.41 -19.22
CA THR A 151 7.01 11.06 -19.53
C THR A 151 6.59 10.91 -20.99
N GLY A 152 5.28 10.90 -21.23
CA GLY A 152 4.67 10.96 -22.56
C GLY A 152 5.21 9.90 -23.51
N GLN A 153 5.58 10.34 -24.72
CA GLN A 153 6.11 9.47 -25.77
C GLN A 153 7.37 8.69 -25.33
N GLY A 154 8.25 9.31 -24.53
CA GLY A 154 9.46 8.64 -24.05
C GLY A 154 9.16 7.47 -23.11
N ALA A 155 8.11 7.60 -22.28
CA ALA A 155 7.63 6.49 -21.45
C ALA A 155 7.00 5.39 -22.30
N LEU A 156 6.25 5.73 -23.34
CA LEU A 156 5.64 4.78 -24.27
C LEU A 156 6.70 3.99 -25.05
N ASP A 157 7.69 4.67 -25.62
CA ASP A 157 8.77 4.03 -26.37
C ASP A 157 9.58 3.08 -25.48
N PHE A 158 9.84 3.48 -24.24
CA PHE A 158 10.47 2.63 -23.23
C PHE A 158 9.63 1.39 -22.92
N ALA A 159 8.32 1.55 -22.65
CA ALA A 159 7.43 0.43 -22.37
C ALA A 159 7.41 -0.57 -23.55
N LYS A 160 7.38 -0.08 -24.78
CA LYS A 160 7.42 -0.92 -25.99
C LYS A 160 8.73 -1.67 -26.14
N ALA A 161 9.87 -1.04 -25.83
CA ALA A 161 11.17 -1.71 -25.84
C ALA A 161 11.23 -2.88 -24.85
N TRP A 162 10.46 -2.82 -23.76
CA TRP A 162 10.28 -3.90 -22.79
C TRP A 162 9.16 -4.89 -23.12
N GLY A 163 8.56 -4.78 -24.31
CA GLY A 163 7.58 -5.75 -24.82
C GLY A 163 6.12 -5.48 -24.45
N PHE A 164 5.81 -4.31 -23.89
CA PHE A 164 4.42 -3.92 -23.67
C PHE A 164 3.72 -3.65 -25.00
N ARG A 165 2.44 -4.01 -25.06
CA ARG A 165 1.60 -3.82 -26.25
C ARG A 165 0.83 -2.53 -26.13
N GLU A 166 0.82 -1.77 -27.22
CA GLU A 166 -0.09 -0.63 -27.36
C GLU A 166 -1.52 -1.14 -27.54
N GLU A 167 -2.42 -0.63 -26.72
CA GLU A 167 -3.85 -0.93 -26.76
C GLU A 167 -4.67 0.35 -26.59
N ASP A 168 -5.88 0.37 -27.15
CA ASP A 168 -6.83 1.45 -26.85
C ASP A 168 -7.36 1.25 -25.43
N LEU A 169 -7.14 2.25 -24.58
CA LEU A 169 -7.55 2.23 -23.18
C LEU A 169 -8.95 2.82 -22.98
N LEU A 170 -9.45 3.58 -23.96
CA LEU A 170 -10.72 4.30 -23.84
C LEU A 170 -11.89 3.35 -24.09
N THR A 171 -12.50 2.87 -23.01
CA THR A 171 -13.70 2.03 -23.10
C THR A 171 -14.93 2.86 -23.50
N GLU A 172 -15.94 2.20 -24.05
CA GLU A 172 -17.21 2.85 -24.42
C GLU A 172 -17.94 3.45 -23.21
N LYS A 173 -17.73 2.87 -22.02
CA LYS A 173 -18.23 3.42 -20.75
C LYS A 173 -17.55 4.75 -20.44
N ALA A 174 -16.22 4.79 -20.49
CA ALA A 174 -15.43 5.99 -20.22
C ALA A 174 -15.71 7.12 -21.23
N ARG A 175 -16.01 6.78 -22.50
CA ARG A 175 -16.35 7.76 -23.55
C ARG A 175 -17.68 8.51 -23.31
N LYS A 176 -18.59 7.95 -22.49
CA LYS A 176 -19.93 8.50 -22.25
C LYS A 176 -20.03 9.37 -20.99
N ILE A 177 -18.96 9.44 -20.21
CA ILE A 177 -18.85 10.25 -18.98
C ILE A 177 -18.41 11.66 -19.38
#